data_AF-A0A3N8AZT8-F1
#
_entry.id   AF-A0A3N8AZT8-F1
#
_cell.length_a   1.000
_cell.length_b   1.000
_cell.length_c   1.000
_cell.angle_alpha   90.00
_cell.angle_beta   90.00
_cell.angle_gamma   90.00
#
_symmetry.space_group_name_H-M   'P 1'
#
loop_
_entity.id
_entity.type
_entity.pdbx_description
1 polymer ?
#
loop_
_entity_poly.entity_id
_entity_poly.type
_entity_poly.pdbx_seq_one_letter_code
_entity_poly.pdbx_strand_id
1 'polypeptide(L)'
;MPKLGQRAFARHVGVTLRAVQKAIQSGRIVVDSDGKIDADTAVAAWRRNTDDSRRSLTDQARQTAINRGSNASAPAPDDDDIDEDEEIGAKPADAAKEDPSLATYRDARAQREIVRLERERLELERDRETVLARDVAERLAFTAFRTVRDNVMNVPVRIKDVLAAETDPVRVEMLLEEELARALASINADALLQDTDEDDDDGSDRIVSEEDHGRDSS
;
A
#
# COMPACT_ATOMS: atom_id res chain seq x y z
N MET A 1 17.36 -44.51 36.20
CA MET A 1 17.12 -43.44 35.22
C MET A 1 18.01 -42.26 35.55
N PRO A 2 18.73 -41.68 34.57
CA PRO A 2 19.68 -40.59 34.83
C PRO A 2 18.93 -39.30 35.21
N LYS A 3 19.04 -38.90 36.48
CA LYS A 3 18.50 -37.63 36.98
C LYS A 3 19.47 -36.48 36.63
N LEU A 4 19.06 -35.60 35.73
CA LEU A 4 19.85 -34.45 35.27
C LEU A 4 19.35 -33.14 35.90
N GLY A 5 20.28 -32.22 36.19
CA GLY A 5 19.90 -30.84 36.52
C GLY A 5 19.41 -30.07 35.28
N GLN A 6 18.61 -29.02 35.48
CA GLN A 6 17.99 -28.24 34.39
C GLN A 6 18.99 -27.77 33.31
N ARG A 7 20.18 -27.32 33.72
CA ARG A 7 21.28 -26.89 32.81
C ARG A 7 21.94 -28.04 32.06
N ALA A 8 21.95 -29.24 32.63
CA ALA A 8 22.49 -30.43 31.97
C ALA A 8 21.48 -30.99 30.96
N PHE A 9 20.18 -30.95 31.32
CA PHE A 9 19.08 -31.30 30.42
C PHE A 9 18.99 -30.37 29.20
N ALA A 10 19.10 -29.04 29.41
CA ALA A 10 19.13 -28.06 28.34
C ALA A 10 20.24 -28.34 27.30
N ARG A 11 21.45 -28.68 27.77
CA ARG A 11 22.58 -29.09 26.91
C ARG A 11 22.36 -30.42 26.21
N HIS A 12 21.68 -31.37 26.84
CA HIS A 12 21.40 -32.67 26.27
C HIS A 12 20.36 -32.61 25.13
N VAL A 13 19.38 -31.70 25.24
CA VAL A 13 18.32 -31.51 24.24
C VAL A 13 18.68 -30.44 23.19
N GLY A 14 19.70 -29.62 23.45
CA GLY A 14 20.15 -28.56 22.52
C GLY A 14 19.32 -27.28 22.60
N VAL A 15 18.72 -26.99 23.77
CA VAL A 15 17.81 -25.86 23.98
C VAL A 15 18.34 -24.92 25.08
N THR A 16 17.87 -23.67 25.11
CA THR A 16 18.28 -22.71 26.13
C THR A 16 17.72 -23.08 27.51
N LEU A 17 18.42 -22.70 28.59
CA LEU A 17 17.93 -22.92 29.97
C LEU A 17 16.57 -22.27 30.21
N ARG A 18 16.32 -21.10 29.60
CA ARG A 18 15.04 -20.39 29.67
C ARG A 18 13.90 -21.19 29.03
N ALA A 19 14.16 -21.88 27.91
CA ALA A 19 13.16 -22.74 27.27
C ALA A 19 12.77 -23.93 28.17
N VAL A 20 13.74 -24.52 28.88
CA VAL A 20 13.49 -25.58 29.88
C VAL A 20 12.70 -25.05 31.07
N GLN A 21 13.02 -23.85 31.57
CA GLN A 21 12.28 -23.20 32.65
C GLN A 21 10.84 -22.86 32.25
N LYS A 22 10.61 -22.33 31.04
CA LYS A 22 9.27 -22.08 30.50
C LYS A 22 8.48 -23.38 30.38
N ALA A 23 9.12 -24.48 29.96
CA ALA A 23 8.48 -25.79 29.87
C ALA A 23 8.07 -26.34 31.25
N ILE A 24 8.94 -26.21 32.26
CA ILE A 24 8.61 -26.58 33.65
C ILE A 24 7.45 -25.71 34.18
N GLN A 25 7.50 -24.39 33.96
CA GLN A 25 6.48 -23.45 34.44
C GLN A 25 5.11 -23.68 33.80
N SER A 26 5.09 -24.05 32.51
CA SER A 26 3.87 -24.46 31.81
C SER A 26 3.40 -25.89 32.12
N GLY A 27 4.09 -26.62 33.01
CA GLY A 27 3.74 -28.00 33.38
C GLY A 27 4.08 -29.06 32.33
N ARG A 28 4.83 -28.71 31.27
CA ARG A 28 5.21 -29.61 30.17
C ARG A 28 6.31 -30.60 30.54
N ILE A 29 7.17 -30.25 31.49
CA ILE A 29 8.19 -31.15 32.06
C ILE A 29 7.97 -31.20 33.57
N VAL A 30 7.85 -32.42 34.10
CA VAL A 30 7.76 -32.65 35.54
C VAL A 30 9.16 -32.68 36.14
N VAL A 31 9.34 -31.94 37.23
CA VAL A 31 10.56 -31.97 38.04
C VAL A 31 10.25 -32.77 39.30
N ASP A 32 11.16 -33.67 39.68
CA ASP A 32 11.03 -34.45 40.91
C ASP A 32 11.22 -33.55 42.15
N SER A 33 10.78 -34.00 43.33
CA SER A 33 10.85 -33.20 44.59
C SER A 33 12.27 -32.79 44.98
N ASP A 34 13.29 -33.47 44.45
CA ASP A 34 14.71 -33.16 44.60
C ASP A 34 15.25 -32.11 43.60
N GLY A 35 14.39 -31.49 42.78
CA GLY A 35 14.77 -30.49 41.80
C GLY A 35 15.50 -31.05 40.57
N LYS A 36 15.43 -32.37 40.35
CA LYS A 36 16.08 -33.07 39.23
C LYS A 36 15.05 -33.48 38.17
N ILE A 37 15.48 -33.43 36.91
CA ILE A 37 14.68 -33.85 35.75
C ILE A 37 15.10 -35.27 35.39
N ASP A 38 14.13 -36.16 35.20
CA ASP A 38 14.38 -37.46 34.58
C ASP A 38 14.52 -37.29 33.07
N ALA A 39 15.72 -37.60 32.55
CA ALA A 39 16.12 -37.24 31.19
C ALA A 39 15.23 -37.89 30.13
N ASP A 40 14.92 -39.17 30.31
CA ASP A 40 14.25 -39.98 29.30
C ASP A 40 12.76 -39.60 29.17
N THR A 41 12.09 -39.39 30.31
CA THR A 41 10.69 -38.96 30.35
C THR A 41 10.51 -37.52 29.88
N ALA A 42 11.43 -36.61 30.24
CA ALA A 42 11.38 -35.22 29.82
C ALA A 42 11.69 -35.03 28.32
N VAL A 43 12.59 -35.83 27.72
CA VAL A 43 12.83 -35.81 26.26
C VAL A 43 11.59 -36.31 25.50
N ALA A 44 10.93 -37.36 25.99
CA ALA A 44 9.70 -37.86 25.38
C ALA A 44 8.56 -36.83 25.45
N ALA A 45 8.38 -36.18 26.60
CA ALA A 45 7.40 -35.10 26.78
C ALA A 45 7.71 -33.89 25.89
N TRP A 46 8.99 -33.52 25.77
CA TRP A 46 9.46 -32.44 24.90
C TRP A 46 9.10 -32.71 23.43
N ARG A 47 9.51 -33.88 22.90
CA ARG A 47 9.24 -34.24 21.49
C ARG A 47 7.76 -34.26 21.17
N ARG A 48 6.95 -34.89 22.04
CA ARG A 48 5.50 -35.01 21.84
C ARG A 48 4.81 -33.64 21.74
N ASN A 49 5.23 -32.67 22.56
CA ASN A 49 4.61 -31.35 22.59
C ASN A 49 5.16 -30.39 21.51
N THR A 50 6.43 -30.53 21.15
CA THR A 50 7.04 -29.78 20.02
C THR A 50 6.44 -30.21 18.68
N ASP A 51 6.21 -31.50 18.47
CA ASP A 51 5.56 -32.00 17.24
C ASP A 51 4.09 -31.57 17.14
N ASP A 52 3.37 -31.53 18.26
CA ASP A 52 1.97 -31.09 18.33
C ASP A 52 1.84 -29.58 18.04
N SER A 53 2.73 -28.77 18.62
CA SER A 53 2.78 -27.32 18.37
C SER A 53 3.15 -27.00 16.91
N ARG A 54 4.09 -27.74 16.32
CA ARG A 54 4.46 -27.62 14.90
C ARG A 54 3.35 -28.07 13.96
N ARG A 55 2.60 -29.12 14.31
CA ARG A 55 1.43 -29.58 13.56
C ARG A 55 0.31 -28.55 13.56
N SER A 56 0.00 -27.96 14.73
CA SER A 56 -1.00 -26.90 14.86
C SER A 56 -0.67 -25.65 14.02
N LEU A 57 0.58 -25.21 14.05
CA LEU A 57 1.07 -24.09 13.20
C LEU A 57 0.96 -24.40 11.70
N THR A 58 1.26 -25.65 11.32
CA THR A 58 1.17 -26.08 9.92
C THR A 58 -0.27 -26.19 9.44
N ASP A 59 -1.19 -26.67 10.29
CA ASP A 59 -2.62 -26.73 9.98
C ASP A 59 -3.25 -25.33 9.90
N GLN A 60 -2.85 -24.40 10.76
CA GLN A 60 -3.26 -22.99 10.65
C GLN A 60 -2.76 -22.35 9.35
N ALA A 61 -1.50 -22.56 8.97
CA ALA A 61 -0.96 -22.04 7.71
C ALA A 61 -1.72 -22.59 6.49
N ARG A 62 -2.14 -23.87 6.53
CA ARG A 62 -2.93 -24.51 5.49
C ARG A 62 -4.35 -23.96 5.42
N GLN A 63 -4.97 -23.69 6.56
CA GLN A 63 -6.29 -23.05 6.67
C GLN A 63 -6.28 -21.63 6.05
N THR A 64 -5.21 -20.85 6.29
CA THR A 64 -5.03 -19.50 5.73
C THR A 64 -4.76 -19.51 4.22
N ALA A 65 -4.21 -20.59 3.68
CA ALA A 65 -4.03 -20.76 2.22
C ALA A 65 -5.34 -21.10 1.51
N ILE A 66 -6.22 -21.90 2.14
CA ILE A 66 -7.53 -22.26 1.58
C ILE A 66 -8.44 -21.02 1.50
N ASN A 67 -8.40 -20.14 2.51
CA ASN A 67 -9.15 -18.88 2.49
C ASN A 67 -8.64 -17.84 1.47
N ARG A 68 -7.40 -17.98 0.98
CA ARG A 68 -6.86 -17.13 -0.10
C ARG A 68 -7.21 -17.62 -1.51
N GLY A 69 -7.82 -18.80 -1.66
CA GLY A 69 -8.15 -19.41 -2.96
C GLY A 69 -9.38 -18.87 -3.69
N SER A 70 -10.07 -17.85 -3.15
CA SER A 70 -11.32 -17.33 -3.72
C SER A 70 -11.25 -15.89 -4.27
N ASN A 71 -10.06 -15.33 -4.50
CA ASN A 71 -9.86 -14.14 -5.33
C ASN A 71 -8.39 -14.05 -5.80
N ALA A 72 -8.14 -14.28 -7.09
CA ALA A 72 -6.89 -13.88 -7.78
C ALA A 72 -7.21 -12.59 -8.54
N SER A 73 -6.44 -11.50 -8.49
CA SER A 73 -5.03 -11.30 -8.90
C SER A 73 -4.59 -9.94 -8.29
N ALA A 74 -3.42 -9.71 -7.68
CA ALA A 74 -2.05 -9.60 -8.21
C ALA A 74 -1.08 -9.23 -7.05
N PRO A 75 0.12 -8.67 -7.30
CA PRO A 75 1.43 -9.29 -7.56
C PRO A 75 2.31 -9.47 -6.29
N ALA A 76 3.47 -10.11 -6.48
CA ALA A 76 4.40 -10.54 -5.43
C ALA A 76 5.02 -9.41 -4.57
N PRO A 77 5.24 -9.63 -3.27
CA PRO A 77 6.25 -8.91 -2.50
C PRO A 77 7.55 -9.72 -2.45
N ASP A 78 8.63 -9.09 -2.91
CA ASP A 78 10.00 -9.50 -2.65
C ASP A 78 10.34 -9.33 -1.16
N ASP A 79 10.92 -10.39 -0.63
CA ASP A 79 11.84 -10.57 0.51
C ASP A 79 11.62 -9.86 1.86
N ASP A 80 11.45 -10.74 2.85
CA ASP A 80 12.05 -10.72 4.18
C ASP A 80 11.75 -9.52 5.10
N ASP A 81 10.68 -9.67 5.89
CA ASP A 81 10.88 -9.60 7.34
C ASP A 81 9.90 -10.55 8.03
N ILE A 82 10.48 -11.54 8.69
CA ILE A 82 9.80 -12.53 9.52
C ILE A 82 9.15 -11.79 10.69
N ASP A 83 7.81 -11.70 10.67
CA ASP A 83 6.98 -11.30 11.79
C ASP A 83 7.14 -12.33 12.94
N GLU A 84 8.18 -12.19 13.74
CA GLU A 84 8.27 -12.74 15.09
C GLU A 84 8.22 -11.56 16.08
N ASP A 85 7.02 -11.23 16.56
CA ASP A 85 6.75 -11.39 17.99
C ASP A 85 5.31 -11.01 18.36
N GLU A 86 4.67 -11.99 18.98
CA GLU A 86 3.37 -11.95 19.64
C GLU A 86 3.22 -10.74 20.57
N GLU A 87 2.04 -10.15 20.48
CA GLU A 87 1.44 -9.26 21.46
C GLU A 87 1.58 -9.80 22.91
N ILE A 88 2.38 -9.13 23.74
CA ILE A 88 2.33 -9.30 25.20
C ILE A 88 1.70 -8.04 25.79
N GLY A 89 0.41 -8.15 26.12
CA GLY A 89 -0.23 -7.29 27.09
C GLY A 89 0.54 -7.32 28.41
N ALA A 90 1.15 -6.20 28.78
CA ALA A 90 1.58 -5.95 30.14
C ALA A 90 1.57 -4.44 30.39
N LYS A 91 0.59 -3.99 31.18
CA LYS A 91 0.74 -2.76 31.95
C LYS A 91 1.86 -2.99 32.97
N PRO A 92 2.78 -2.04 33.16
CA PRO A 92 3.06 -1.67 34.53
C PRO A 92 3.12 -0.15 34.72
N ALA A 93 2.55 0.28 35.83
CA ALA A 93 3.04 1.45 36.52
C ALA A 93 4.48 1.18 36.96
N ASP A 94 5.45 1.94 36.44
CA ASP A 94 6.41 2.69 37.26
C ASP A 94 7.21 3.64 36.36
N ALA A 95 7.37 4.89 36.81
CA ALA A 95 8.10 5.91 36.09
C ALA A 95 9.61 5.73 36.32
N ALA A 96 10.26 4.95 35.47
CA ALA A 96 11.72 4.79 35.48
C ALA A 96 12.27 5.02 34.07
N LYS A 97 12.79 6.23 33.85
CA LYS A 97 13.63 6.71 32.72
C LYS A 97 13.52 5.88 31.44
N GLU A 98 12.64 6.31 30.53
CA GLU A 98 12.59 5.77 29.17
C GLU A 98 13.97 5.89 28.52
N ASP A 99 14.53 4.77 28.07
CA ASP A 99 15.73 4.80 27.23
C ASP A 99 15.39 5.61 25.97
N PRO A 100 16.15 6.70 25.66
CA PRO A 100 15.88 7.56 24.51
C PRO A 100 15.81 6.80 23.17
N SER A 101 16.51 5.66 23.09
CA SER A 101 16.50 4.75 21.94
C SER A 101 15.17 3.99 21.76
N LEU A 102 14.47 3.66 22.84
CA LEU A 102 13.16 3.01 22.79
C LEU A 102 12.07 4.01 22.42
N ALA A 103 12.15 5.24 22.91
CA ALA A 103 11.24 6.33 22.53
C ALA A 103 11.35 6.65 21.03
N THR A 104 12.57 6.85 20.52
CA THR A 104 12.81 7.11 19.09
C THR A 104 12.38 5.96 18.18
N TYR A 105 12.56 4.71 18.60
CA TYR A 105 12.06 3.55 17.85
C TYR A 105 10.52 3.51 17.79
N ARG A 106 9.84 3.80 18.90
CA ARG A 106 8.37 3.87 18.95
C ARG A 106 7.83 5.01 18.09
N ASP A 107 8.49 6.17 18.10
CA ASP A 107 8.13 7.32 17.25
C ASP A 107 8.32 7.00 15.77
N ALA A 108 9.45 6.38 15.40
CA ALA A 108 9.69 5.95 14.02
C ALA A 108 8.68 4.90 13.54
N ARG A 109 8.28 3.97 14.42
CA ARG A 109 7.22 2.98 14.12
C ARG A 109 5.86 3.64 13.96
N ALA A 110 5.52 4.58 14.84
CA ALA A 110 4.27 5.34 14.75
C ALA A 110 4.20 6.18 13.47
N GLN A 111 5.29 6.82 13.06
CA GLN A 111 5.35 7.57 11.79
C GLN A 111 5.18 6.65 10.57
N ARG A 112 5.84 5.49 10.56
CA ARG A 112 5.66 4.50 9.48
C ARG A 112 4.22 3.99 9.41
N GLU A 113 3.59 3.75 10.56
CA GLU A 113 2.19 3.35 10.65
C GLU A 113 1.26 4.42 10.07
N ILE A 114 1.46 5.69 10.44
CA ILE A 114 0.67 6.82 9.92
C ILE A 114 0.82 6.93 8.40
N VAL A 115 2.05 6.87 7.89
CA VAL A 115 2.29 6.94 6.43
C VAL A 115 1.65 5.75 5.71
N ARG A 116 1.69 4.55 6.30
CA ARG A 116 1.02 3.38 5.73
C ARG A 116 -0.50 3.58 5.67
N LEU A 117 -1.11 4.07 6.74
CA LEU A 117 -2.55 4.35 6.79
C LEU A 117 -2.98 5.44 5.80
N GLU A 118 -2.18 6.50 5.65
CA GLU A 118 -2.44 7.56 4.67
C GLU A 118 -2.36 7.02 3.23
N ARG A 119 -1.38 6.16 2.95
CA ARG A 119 -1.25 5.51 1.64
C ARG A 119 -2.42 4.57 1.34
N GLU A 120 -2.79 3.71 2.28
CA GLU A 120 -3.93 2.80 2.14
C GLU A 120 -5.23 3.57 1.94
N ARG A 121 -5.39 4.70 2.63
CA ARG A 121 -6.53 5.60 2.42
C ARG A 121 -6.56 6.19 1.00
N LEU A 122 -5.44 6.69 0.50
CA LEU A 122 -5.35 7.22 -0.87
C LEU A 122 -5.62 6.14 -1.92
N GLU A 123 -5.15 4.90 -1.70
CA GLU A 123 -5.43 3.75 -2.55
C GLU A 123 -6.93 3.41 -2.53
N LEU A 124 -7.58 3.40 -1.36
CA LEU A 124 -9.02 3.22 -1.25
C LEU A 124 -9.83 4.35 -1.93
N GLU A 125 -9.36 5.59 -1.85
CA GLU A 125 -9.99 6.73 -2.53
C GLU A 125 -9.80 6.66 -4.05
N ARG A 126 -8.67 6.11 -4.52
CA ARG A 126 -8.39 5.85 -5.94
C ARG A 126 -9.27 4.72 -6.47
N ASP A 127 -9.40 3.63 -5.74
CA ASP A 127 -10.27 2.50 -6.10
C ASP A 127 -11.77 2.88 -6.08
N ARG A 128 -12.11 3.94 -5.35
CA ARG A 128 -13.45 4.55 -5.35
C ARG A 128 -13.65 5.59 -6.46
N GLU A 129 -12.66 5.76 -7.36
CA GLU A 129 -12.68 6.74 -8.46
C GLU A 129 -12.83 8.19 -7.98
N THR A 130 -12.41 8.50 -6.75
CA THR A 130 -12.61 9.84 -6.16
C THR A 130 -11.37 10.75 -6.20
N VAL A 131 -10.21 10.23 -6.60
CA VAL A 131 -8.95 11.00 -6.66
C VAL A 131 -8.34 10.92 -8.05
N LEU A 132 -7.82 12.06 -8.50
CA LEU A 132 -7.10 12.21 -9.76
C LEU A 132 -5.62 12.53 -9.48
N ALA A 133 -4.72 12.01 -10.31
CA ALA A 133 -3.31 12.38 -10.25
C ALA A 133 -3.12 13.87 -10.55
N ARG A 134 -2.20 14.51 -9.85
CA ARG A 134 -2.03 15.97 -9.90
C ARG A 134 -1.67 16.47 -11.30
N ASP A 135 -0.79 15.76 -11.99
CA ASP A 135 -0.35 16.06 -13.36
C ASP A 135 -1.52 15.98 -14.35
N VAL A 136 -2.40 15.00 -14.21
CA VAL A 136 -3.63 14.89 -15.01
C VAL A 136 -4.58 16.05 -14.72
N ALA A 137 -4.78 16.39 -13.44
CA ALA A 137 -5.61 17.53 -13.05
C ALA A 137 -5.08 18.86 -13.62
N GLU A 138 -3.76 19.06 -13.60
CA GLU A 138 -3.12 20.25 -14.17
C GLU A 138 -3.31 20.29 -15.70
N ARG A 139 -3.10 19.17 -16.42
CA ARG A 139 -3.36 19.07 -17.86
C ARG A 139 -4.81 19.43 -18.21
N LEU A 140 -5.77 18.80 -17.53
CA LEU A 140 -7.20 19.07 -17.73
C LEU A 140 -7.56 20.54 -17.52
N ALA A 141 -7.02 21.15 -16.45
CA ALA A 141 -7.26 22.57 -16.20
C ALA A 141 -6.70 23.45 -17.32
N PHE A 142 -5.46 23.19 -17.79
CA PHE A 142 -4.87 23.95 -18.89
C PHE A 142 -5.66 23.82 -20.20
N THR A 143 -6.07 22.60 -20.55
CA THR A 143 -6.90 22.34 -21.73
C THR A 143 -8.23 23.08 -21.61
N ALA A 144 -8.92 22.98 -20.46
CA ALA A 144 -10.17 23.71 -20.21
C ALA A 144 -10.01 25.21 -20.41
N PHE A 145 -9.02 25.84 -19.76
CA PHE A 145 -8.79 27.28 -19.89
C PHE A 145 -8.42 27.71 -21.31
N ARG A 146 -7.65 26.88 -22.02
CA ARG A 146 -7.30 27.14 -23.41
C ARG A 146 -8.54 27.14 -24.29
N THR A 147 -9.39 26.13 -24.14
CA THR A 147 -10.65 26.02 -24.88
C THR A 147 -11.57 27.19 -24.59
N VAL A 148 -11.72 27.60 -23.32
CA VAL A 148 -12.45 28.83 -22.95
C VAL A 148 -11.93 30.03 -23.72
N ARG A 149 -10.62 30.27 -23.65
CA ARG A 149 -9.98 31.43 -24.24
C ARG A 149 -10.20 31.44 -25.76
N ASP A 150 -9.96 30.31 -26.41
CA ASP A 150 -10.02 30.20 -27.86
C ASP A 150 -11.48 30.38 -28.34
N ASN A 151 -12.47 29.85 -27.62
CA ASN A 151 -13.89 30.06 -27.91
C ASN A 151 -14.33 31.52 -27.77
N VAL A 152 -13.94 32.19 -26.68
CA VAL A 152 -14.26 33.61 -26.45
C VAL A 152 -13.58 34.49 -27.50
N MET A 153 -12.31 34.23 -27.82
CA MET A 153 -11.57 34.98 -28.83
C MET A 153 -12.10 34.77 -30.25
N ASN A 154 -12.87 33.70 -30.49
CA ASN A 154 -13.52 33.44 -31.77
C ASN A 154 -14.88 34.15 -31.94
N VAL A 155 -15.48 34.67 -30.85
CA VAL A 155 -16.77 35.39 -30.89
C VAL A 155 -16.78 36.53 -31.92
N PRO A 156 -15.78 37.44 -31.99
CA PRO A 156 -15.81 38.55 -32.94
C PRO A 156 -15.92 38.09 -34.39
N VAL A 157 -15.24 37.00 -34.77
CA VAL A 157 -15.29 36.47 -36.14
C VAL A 157 -16.68 35.99 -36.52
N ARG A 158 -17.45 35.47 -35.55
CA ARG A 158 -18.80 34.92 -35.75
C ARG A 158 -19.87 35.99 -35.91
N ILE A 159 -19.75 37.10 -35.18
CA ILE A 159 -20.82 38.12 -35.10
C ILE A 159 -20.47 39.47 -35.72
N LYS A 160 -19.22 39.72 -36.14
CA LYS A 160 -18.78 41.04 -36.66
C LYS A 160 -19.68 41.61 -37.76
N ASP A 161 -20.18 40.77 -38.67
CA ASP A 161 -20.98 41.22 -39.81
C ASP A 161 -22.43 41.53 -39.37
N VAL A 162 -22.95 40.77 -38.39
CA VAL A 162 -24.26 41.03 -37.76
C VAL A 162 -24.20 42.33 -36.96
N LEU A 163 -23.15 42.52 -36.17
CA LEU A 163 -22.94 43.74 -35.38
C LEU A 163 -22.72 44.96 -36.27
N ALA A 164 -22.00 44.83 -37.39
CA ALA A 164 -21.78 45.93 -38.32
C ALA A 164 -23.06 46.40 -39.04
N ALA A 165 -24.05 45.52 -39.18
CA ALA A 165 -25.34 45.82 -39.79
C ALA A 165 -26.38 46.35 -38.79
N GLU A 166 -26.20 46.10 -37.50
CA GLU A 166 -27.13 46.53 -36.46
C GLU A 166 -26.89 48.00 -36.06
N THR A 167 -27.98 48.74 -35.85
CA THR A 167 -27.95 50.19 -35.59
C THR A 167 -28.47 50.56 -34.20
N ASP A 168 -29.25 49.67 -33.58
CA ASP A 168 -29.73 49.84 -32.20
C ASP A 168 -28.67 49.36 -31.19
N PRO A 169 -28.16 50.25 -30.31
CA PRO A 169 -27.18 49.88 -29.29
C PRO A 169 -27.67 48.78 -28.33
N VAL A 170 -28.96 48.76 -27.99
CA VAL A 170 -29.51 47.75 -27.07
C VAL A 170 -29.47 46.37 -27.70
N ARG A 171 -29.77 46.29 -29.00
CA ARG A 171 -29.69 45.04 -29.76
C ARG A 171 -28.26 44.56 -29.93
N VAL A 172 -27.31 45.48 -30.14
CA VAL A 172 -25.87 45.15 -30.18
C VAL A 172 -25.41 44.52 -28.87
N GLU A 173 -25.78 45.10 -27.73
CA GLU A 173 -25.45 44.56 -26.41
C GLU A 173 -26.07 43.17 -26.21
N MET A 174 -27.35 43.00 -26.50
CA MET A 174 -28.03 41.70 -26.41
C MET A 174 -27.37 40.61 -27.27
N LEU A 175 -27.01 40.94 -28.52
CA LEU A 175 -26.35 40.00 -29.42
C LEU A 175 -24.95 39.60 -28.93
N LEU A 176 -24.22 40.57 -28.36
CA LEU A 176 -22.89 40.32 -27.81
C LEU A 176 -22.97 39.45 -26.54
N GLU A 177 -23.88 39.77 -25.63
CA GLU A 177 -24.10 39.00 -24.41
C GLU A 177 -24.54 37.56 -24.72
N GLU A 178 -25.47 37.38 -25.66
CA GLU A 178 -25.95 36.06 -26.07
C GLU A 178 -24.79 35.21 -26.62
N GLU A 179 -23.95 35.79 -27.48
CA GLU A 179 -22.86 35.05 -28.10
C GLU A 179 -21.71 34.75 -27.13
N LEU A 180 -21.39 35.68 -26.22
CA LEU A 180 -20.42 35.44 -25.14
C LEU A 180 -20.92 34.35 -24.19
N ALA A 181 -22.20 34.39 -23.80
CA ALA A 181 -22.80 33.36 -22.98
C ALA A 181 -22.75 31.99 -23.68
N ARG A 182 -23.04 31.95 -24.98
CA ARG A 182 -22.93 30.73 -25.80
C ARG A 182 -21.50 30.20 -25.88
N ALA A 183 -20.51 31.07 -26.05
CA ALA A 183 -19.10 30.68 -26.08
C ALA A 183 -18.63 30.06 -24.75
N LEU A 184 -19.04 30.65 -23.62
CA LEU A 184 -18.73 30.11 -22.30
C LEU A 184 -19.49 28.82 -21.99
N ALA A 185 -20.74 28.69 -22.43
CA ALA A 185 -21.56 27.50 -22.22
C ALA A 185 -21.17 26.30 -23.10
N SER A 186 -20.38 26.51 -24.15
CA SER A 186 -19.94 25.43 -25.05
C SER A 186 -19.01 24.40 -24.39
N ILE A 187 -18.50 24.70 -23.20
CA ILE A 187 -17.52 23.87 -22.51
C ILE A 187 -18.24 22.94 -21.55
N ASN A 188 -18.20 21.66 -21.86
CA ASN A 188 -18.71 20.60 -21.02
C ASN A 188 -17.55 19.81 -20.39
N ALA A 189 -17.66 19.53 -19.09
CA ALA A 189 -16.72 18.68 -18.37
C ALA A 189 -16.59 17.28 -19.01
N ASP A 190 -17.68 16.75 -19.55
CA ASP A 190 -17.68 15.43 -20.21
C ASP A 190 -16.81 15.41 -21.47
N ALA A 191 -16.83 16.49 -22.26
CA ALA A 191 -16.02 16.60 -23.47
C ALA A 191 -14.53 16.75 -23.13
N LEU A 192 -14.21 17.47 -22.05
CA LEU A 192 -12.83 17.65 -21.56
C LEU A 192 -12.20 16.33 -21.09
N LEU A 193 -13.01 15.42 -20.53
CA LEU A 193 -12.52 14.12 -20.07
C LEU A 193 -12.26 13.17 -21.24
N GLN A 194 -13.10 13.20 -22.28
CA GLN A 194 -12.95 12.36 -23.48
C GLN A 194 -11.69 12.67 -24.30
N ASP A 195 -11.38 13.95 -24.51
CA ASP A 195 -10.20 14.36 -25.29
C ASP A 195 -8.87 13.89 -24.64
N THR A 196 -8.87 13.64 -23.32
CA THR A 196 -7.65 13.22 -22.61
C THR A 196 -7.39 11.73 -22.74
N ASP A 197 -8.44 10.91 -22.87
CA ASP A 197 -8.32 9.46 -23.05
C ASP A 197 -7.73 9.12 -24.44
N GLU A 198 -7.90 9.99 -25.44
CA GLU A 198 -7.33 9.80 -26.78
C GLU A 198 -5.82 10.13 -26.83
N ASP A 199 -5.35 11.12 -26.06
CA ASP A 199 -3.94 11.51 -26.00
C ASP A 199 -3.05 10.47 -25.32
N ASP A 200 -3.60 9.69 -24.37
CA ASP A 200 -2.86 8.66 -23.63
C ASP A 200 -2.67 7.35 -24.44
N ASP A 201 -3.33 7.18 -25.60
CA ASP A 201 -3.23 5.99 -26.48
C ASP A 201 -2.12 6.08 -27.56
N ASP A 202 -1.65 7.29 -27.93
CA ASP A 202 -0.57 7.49 -28.94
C ASP A 202 0.84 7.16 -28.40
N GLY A 203 0.94 6.70 -27.15
CA GLY A 203 2.21 6.39 -26.48
C GLY A 203 2.78 4.99 -26.74
N SER A 204 2.01 4.07 -27.34
CA SER A 204 2.31 2.63 -27.23
C SER A 204 2.65 1.88 -28.53
N ASP A 205 3.07 2.52 -29.63
CA ASP A 205 3.49 1.70 -30.79
C ASP A 205 4.51 2.30 -31.77
N ARG A 206 5.49 3.06 -31.29
CA ARG A 206 6.72 3.28 -32.07
C ARG A 206 7.74 2.20 -31.75
N ILE A 207 7.48 1.01 -32.31
CA ILE A 207 8.49 -0.02 -32.56
C ILE A 207 9.69 0.68 -33.20
N VAL A 208 10.78 0.82 -32.44
CA VAL A 208 12.08 1.22 -32.98
C VAL A 208 12.51 0.07 -33.87
N SER A 209 12.23 0.19 -35.17
CA SER A 209 12.81 -0.68 -36.17
C SER A 209 14.29 -0.36 -36.19
N GLU A 210 15.06 -1.21 -35.50
CA GLU A 210 16.52 -1.20 -35.49
C GLU A 210 17.00 -1.68 -36.86
N GLU A 211 16.90 -0.82 -37.87
CA GLU A 211 17.57 -0.99 -39.15
C GLU A 211 18.60 0.12 -39.36
N ASP A 212 19.84 -0.37 -39.44
CA ASP A 212 20.86 0.06 -40.39
C ASP A 212 21.96 0.99 -39.84
N HIS A 213 23.19 0.48 -39.78
CA HIS A 213 24.29 0.88 -40.69
C HIS A 213 25.65 0.48 -40.10
N GLY A 214 26.47 -0.25 -40.88
CA GLY A 214 27.92 -0.13 -40.74
C GLY A 214 28.72 -1.42 -40.89
N ARG A 215 28.86 -1.91 -42.13
CA ARG A 215 30.07 -2.63 -42.50
C ARG A 215 30.45 -2.35 -43.95
N ASP A 216 31.14 -1.23 -44.12
CA ASP A 216 32.18 -1.14 -45.13
C ASP A 216 33.41 -0.49 -44.49
N SER A 217 34.53 -1.23 -44.45
CA SER A 217 35.90 -0.72 -44.53
C SER A 217 36.94 -1.82 -44.28
N SER A 218 37.82 -1.97 -45.28
CA SER A 218 39.13 -2.65 -45.35
C SER A 218 39.16 -4.10 -45.84
#